data_AF-A0A6G2RZP4-F1
#
_entry.id   AF-A0A6G2RZP4-F1
#
_cell.length_a   1.000
_cell.length_b   1.000
_cell.length_c   1.000
_cell.angle_alpha   90.00
_cell.angle_beta   90.00
_cell.angle_gamma   90.00
#
_symmetry.space_group_name_H-M   'P 1'
#
loop_
_entity.id
_entity.type
_entity.pdbx_description
1 polymer ?
#
loop_
_entity_poly.entity_id
_entity_poly.type
_entity_poly.pdbx_seq_one_letter_code
_entity_poly.pdbx_strand_id
1 'polypeptide(L)'
;MADLAERVDTYGWEKVKRVHPEVRLYLQRLGTEAGRQVLGEDVWVNALFRDYETWTNPTVISDVRFPNEAGAIRKRGGLVVEIRRPSQALIENSNHVSENALAGWDFDVTILNTGTVEGFRASVEAITSI
;
A
#
# COMPACT_ATOMS: atom_id res chain seq x y z
N MET A 1 8.44 -2.73 -28.75
CA MET A 1 8.22 -2.53 -27.31
C MET A 1 7.15 -3.51 -26.90
N ALA A 2 7.50 -4.64 -26.27
CA ALA A 2 6.47 -5.53 -25.75
C ALA A 2 5.64 -4.76 -24.72
N ASP A 3 4.33 -4.89 -24.82
CA ASP A 3 3.36 -4.06 -24.12
C ASP A 3 3.55 -4.21 -22.60
N LEU A 4 3.55 -3.09 -21.86
CA LEU A 4 3.69 -3.12 -20.40
C LEU A 4 2.54 -3.93 -19.78
N ALA A 5 1.33 -3.80 -20.34
CA ALA A 5 0.17 -4.56 -19.89
C ALA A 5 0.40 -6.07 -20.04
N GLU A 6 0.79 -6.54 -21.23
CA GLU A 6 1.12 -7.95 -21.49
C GLU A 6 2.16 -8.51 -20.51
N ARG A 7 3.19 -7.73 -20.19
CA ARG A 7 4.25 -8.13 -19.26
C ARG A 7 3.76 -8.20 -17.81
N VAL A 8 2.93 -7.25 -17.38
CA VAL A 8 2.32 -7.28 -16.05
C VAL A 8 1.37 -8.47 -15.93
N ASP A 9 0.55 -8.73 -16.95
CA ASP A 9 -0.39 -9.85 -16.95
C ASP A 9 0.35 -11.20 -16.90
N THR A 10 1.49 -11.30 -17.59
CA THR A 10 2.28 -12.54 -17.63
C THR A 10 3.12 -12.77 -16.37
N TYR A 11 3.69 -11.70 -15.79
CA TYR A 11 4.75 -11.82 -14.78
C TYR A 11 4.43 -11.18 -13.43
N GLY A 12 3.38 -10.37 -13.36
CA GLY A 12 3.02 -9.57 -12.20
C GLY A 12 3.91 -8.35 -12.00
N TRP A 13 3.38 -7.36 -11.29
CA TRP A 13 4.06 -6.11 -11.00
C TRP A 13 5.41 -6.29 -10.31
N GLU A 14 5.55 -7.23 -9.37
CA GLU A 14 6.80 -7.42 -8.63
C GLU A 14 7.98 -7.85 -9.51
N LYS A 15 7.74 -8.76 -10.46
CA LYS A 15 8.78 -9.19 -11.39
C LYS A 15 9.10 -8.09 -12.39
N VAL A 16 8.08 -7.43 -12.94
CA VAL A 16 8.27 -6.33 -13.91
C VAL A 16 9.08 -5.20 -13.28
N LYS A 17 8.72 -4.73 -12.08
CA LYS A 17 9.45 -3.65 -11.38
C LYS A 17 10.90 -4.00 -11.02
N ARG A 18 11.26 -5.29 -10.97
CA ARG A 18 12.62 -5.75 -10.69
C ARG A 18 13.48 -5.82 -11.95
N VAL A 19 12.89 -6.29 -13.05
CA VAL A 19 13.57 -6.41 -14.35
C VAL A 19 13.65 -5.05 -15.06
N HIS A 20 12.68 -4.17 -14.80
CA HIS A 20 12.55 -2.84 -15.38
C HIS A 20 12.40 -1.77 -14.28
N PRO A 21 13.50 -1.33 -13.65
CA PRO A 21 13.47 -0.33 -12.58
C PRO A 21 12.79 1.00 -12.97
N GLU A 22 12.84 1.37 -14.25
CA GLU A 22 12.17 2.54 -14.82
C GLU A 22 10.65 2.53 -14.63
N VAL A 23 10.04 1.34 -14.57
CA VAL A 23 8.61 1.18 -14.31
C VAL A 23 8.27 1.65 -12.91
N ARG A 24 9.12 1.37 -11.91
CA ARG A 24 8.91 1.85 -10.53
C ARG A 24 8.96 3.37 -10.47
N LEU A 25 9.95 3.98 -11.11
CA LEU A 25 10.08 5.45 -11.14
C LEU A 25 8.88 6.09 -11.84
N TYR A 26 8.44 5.52 -12.96
CA TYR A 26 7.26 6.00 -13.68
C TYR A 26 6.00 5.95 -12.81
N LEU A 27 5.72 4.82 -12.16
CA LEU A 27 4.54 4.68 -11.30
C LEU A 27 4.58 5.63 -10.10
N GLN A 28 5.77 5.85 -9.50
CA GLN A 28 5.94 6.80 -8.41
C GLN A 28 5.59 8.23 -8.86
N ARG A 29 6.14 8.70 -9.98
CA ARG A 29 5.84 10.03 -10.54
C ARG A 29 4.40 10.17 -10.99
N LEU A 30 3.84 9.12 -11.60
CA LEU A 30 2.43 9.11 -11.99
C LEU A 30 1.52 9.26 -10.76
N GLY A 31 1.83 8.55 -9.68
CA GLY A 31 1.06 8.61 -8.44
C GLY A 31 1.16 9.96 -7.72
N THR A 32 2.36 10.54 -7.63
CA THR A 32 2.62 11.77 -6.87
C THR A 32 2.50 13.02 -7.72
N GLU A 33 3.34 13.20 -8.73
CA GLU A 33 3.38 14.40 -9.56
C GLU A 33 2.10 14.53 -10.40
N ALA A 34 1.78 13.51 -11.20
CA ALA A 34 0.61 13.60 -12.09
C ALA A 34 -0.73 13.41 -11.35
N GLY A 35 -0.78 12.52 -10.37
CA GLY A 35 -1.98 12.29 -9.56
C GLY A 35 -2.18 13.39 -8.53
N ARG A 36 -1.41 13.31 -7.44
CA ARG A 36 -1.64 14.14 -6.24
C ARG A 36 -1.40 15.63 -6.47
N GLN A 37 -0.33 16.02 -7.17
CA GLN A 37 -0.03 17.46 -7.35
C GLN A 37 -0.96 18.15 -8.36
N VAL A 38 -1.45 17.43 -9.37
CA VAL A 38 -2.31 18.02 -10.42
C VAL A 38 -3.80 17.87 -10.08
N LEU A 39 -4.23 16.69 -9.62
CA LEU A 39 -5.65 16.38 -9.37
C LEU A 39 -6.06 16.56 -7.91
N GLY A 40 -5.09 16.80 -7.02
CA GLY A 40 -5.29 17.00 -5.59
C GLY A 40 -4.85 15.81 -4.74
N GLU A 41 -4.43 16.08 -3.51
CA GLU A 41 -3.82 15.08 -2.61
C GLU A 41 -4.75 13.89 -2.29
N ASP A 42 -6.06 14.12 -2.33
CA ASP A 42 -7.09 13.12 -2.08
C ASP A 42 -7.57 12.40 -3.34
N VAL A 43 -6.94 12.59 -4.52
CA VAL A 43 -7.40 11.96 -5.78
C VAL A 43 -7.60 10.45 -5.66
N TRP A 44 -6.65 9.74 -5.04
CA TRP A 44 -6.70 8.29 -4.87
C TRP A 44 -7.69 7.86 -3.77
N VAL A 45 -7.84 8.66 -2.73
CA VAL A 45 -8.83 8.46 -1.65
C VAL A 45 -10.25 8.60 -2.22
N ASN A 46 -10.50 9.66 -2.98
CA ASN A 46 -11.78 9.94 -3.60
C ASN A 46 -12.13 8.90 -4.66
N ALA A 47 -11.13 8.42 -5.42
CA ALA A 47 -11.32 7.34 -6.38
C ALA A 47 -11.67 6.02 -5.67
N LEU A 48 -10.93 5.62 -4.64
CA LEU A 48 -11.13 4.38 -3.90
C LEU A 48 -12.50 4.33 -3.22
N PHE A 49 -12.90 5.40 -2.53
CA PHE A 49 -14.14 5.42 -1.75
C PHE A 49 -15.35 5.95 -2.53
N ARG A 50 -15.28 6.07 -3.85
CA ARG A 50 -16.36 6.63 -4.68
C ARG A 50 -17.68 5.87 -4.50
N ASP A 51 -17.61 4.55 -4.34
CA ASP A 51 -18.74 3.64 -4.19
C ASP A 51 -18.76 2.95 -2.82
N TYR A 52 -18.12 3.54 -1.81
CA TYR A 52 -17.96 2.95 -0.48
C TYR A 52 -19.28 2.44 0.14
N GLU A 53 -20.38 3.15 -0.07
CA GLU A 53 -21.70 2.78 0.44
C GLU A 53 -22.24 1.45 -0.13
N THR A 54 -21.66 0.93 -1.22
CA THR A 54 -22.04 -0.36 -1.81
C THR A 54 -21.22 -1.53 -1.27
N TRP A 55 -20.24 -1.28 -0.40
CA TRP A 55 -19.35 -2.32 0.12
C TRP A 55 -20.05 -3.11 1.23
N THR A 56 -20.20 -4.41 1.05
CA THR A 56 -20.91 -5.28 2.01
C THR A 56 -20.01 -6.29 2.73
N ASN A 57 -18.77 -6.45 2.29
CA ASN A 57 -17.83 -7.43 2.81
C ASN A 57 -16.64 -6.75 3.48
N PRO A 58 -15.96 -7.43 4.42
CA PRO A 58 -14.66 -7.00 4.90
C PRO A 58 -13.72 -6.74 3.72
N THR A 59 -13.18 -5.52 3.65
CA THR A 59 -12.38 -5.05 2.52
C THR A 59 -10.98 -4.71 3.00
N VAL A 60 -9.97 -5.27 2.34
CA VAL A 60 -8.55 -5.02 2.65
C VAL A 60 -8.00 -4.01 1.64
N ILE A 61 -7.39 -2.94 2.14
CA ILE A 61 -6.70 -1.93 1.33
C ILE A 61 -5.19 -2.09 1.60
N SER A 62 -4.48 -2.73 0.68
CA SER A 62 -3.11 -3.22 0.92
C SER A 62 -1.98 -2.22 0.62
N ASP A 63 -2.25 -1.14 -0.12
CA ASP A 63 -1.23 -0.19 -0.62
C ASP A 63 -1.40 1.22 -0.02
N VAL A 64 -1.63 1.30 1.29
CA VAL A 64 -1.70 2.59 2.02
C VAL A 64 -0.29 3.14 2.20
N ARG A 65 -0.04 4.34 1.67
CA ARG A 65 1.29 4.98 1.62
C ARG A 65 1.32 6.36 2.25
N PHE A 66 0.18 7.03 2.39
CA PHE A 66 0.12 8.42 2.87
C PHE A 66 -0.82 8.60 4.08
N PRO A 67 -0.53 9.57 4.97
CA PRO A 67 -1.39 9.90 6.11
C PRO A 67 -2.84 10.18 5.76
N ASN A 68 -3.13 10.81 4.62
CA ASN A 68 -4.49 11.09 4.21
C ASN A 68 -5.28 9.82 3.86
N GLU A 69 -4.62 8.82 3.27
CA GLU A 69 -5.21 7.51 2.98
C GLU A 69 -5.52 6.76 4.28
N ALA A 70 -4.53 6.66 5.19
CA ALA A 70 -4.72 6.05 6.50
C ALA A 70 -5.83 6.74 7.32
N GLY A 71 -5.83 8.08 7.33
CA GLY A 71 -6.87 8.87 7.97
C GLY A 71 -8.25 8.67 7.36
N ALA A 72 -8.35 8.52 6.04
CA ALA A 72 -9.62 8.25 5.36
C ALA A 72 -10.19 6.87 5.68
N ILE A 73 -9.33 5.86 5.86
CA ILE A 73 -9.70 4.51 6.33
C ILE A 73 -10.22 4.59 7.77
N ARG A 74 -9.44 5.22 8.68
CA ARG A 74 -9.82 5.35 10.09
C ARG A 74 -11.13 6.10 10.28
N LYS A 75 -11.37 7.17 9.52
CA LYS A 75 -12.65 7.93 9.55
C LYS A 75 -13.88 7.11 9.14
N ARG A 76 -13.68 6.00 8.42
CA ARG A 76 -14.73 5.07 7.98
C ARG A 76 -14.84 3.84 8.88
N GLY A 77 -14.23 3.89 10.07
CA GLY A 77 -14.23 2.78 11.04
C GLY A 77 -13.29 1.63 10.67
N GLY A 78 -12.43 1.81 9.66
CA GLY A 78 -11.41 0.81 9.32
C GLY A 78 -10.21 0.85 10.27
N LEU A 79 -9.53 -0.29 10.38
CA LEU A 79 -8.25 -0.40 11.10
C LEU A 79 -7.09 -0.15 10.14
N VAL A 80 -6.09 0.61 10.60
CA VAL A 80 -4.81 0.80 9.89
C VAL A 80 -3.75 -0.05 10.57
N VAL A 81 -3.32 -1.10 9.86
CA VAL A 81 -2.41 -2.12 10.38
C VAL A 81 -1.04 -2.01 9.71
N GLU A 82 0.00 -1.93 10.52
CA GLU A 82 1.38 -1.94 10.05
C GLU A 82 1.98 -3.34 10.15
N ILE A 83 2.59 -3.82 9.07
CA ILE A 83 3.38 -5.06 9.09
C ILE A 83 4.87 -4.67 9.07
N ARG A 84 5.58 -4.95 10.16
CA ARG A 84 7.02 -4.67 10.29
C ARG A 84 7.85 -5.94 10.21
N ARG A 85 8.91 -5.93 9.40
CA ARG A 85 9.97 -6.94 9.40
C ARG A 85 11.29 -6.30 9.83
N PRO A 86 11.66 -6.34 11.13
CA PRO A 86 12.88 -5.69 11.65
C PRO A 86 14.18 -6.14 10.98
N SER A 87 14.24 -7.37 10.48
CA SER A 87 15.44 -7.94 9.83
C SER A 87 15.60 -7.56 8.35
N GLN A 88 14.64 -6.85 7.76
CA GLN A 88 14.70 -6.48 6.36
C GLN A 88 15.56 -5.22 6.17
N ALA A 89 16.62 -5.34 5.37
CA ALA A 89 17.41 -4.19 4.95
C ALA A 89 16.50 -3.15 4.28
N LEU A 90 16.72 -1.87 4.58
CA LEU A 90 16.05 -0.76 3.92
C LEU A 90 16.22 -0.92 2.40
N ILE A 91 15.12 -0.90 1.66
CA ILE A 91 15.14 -1.06 0.20
C ILE A 91 15.97 0.09 -0.39
N GLU A 92 16.95 -0.26 -1.24
CA GLU A 92 17.68 0.72 -2.05
C GLU A 92 16.66 1.53 -2.86
N ASN A 93 16.68 2.87 -2.72
CA ASN A 93 15.68 3.86 -3.16
C ASN A 93 14.59 4.27 -2.15
N SER A 94 14.90 4.28 -0.86
CA SER A 94 14.02 4.81 0.20
C SER A 94 13.81 6.34 0.16
N ASN A 95 14.32 7.08 -0.82
CA ASN A 95 14.24 8.55 -0.82
C ASN A 95 12.91 9.12 -1.32
N HIS A 96 12.05 8.31 -1.94
CA HIS A 96 10.76 8.80 -2.45
C HIS A 96 9.76 8.96 -1.31
N VAL A 97 8.99 10.06 -1.32
CA VAL A 97 8.05 10.42 -0.23
C VAL A 97 7.04 9.31 0.06
N SER A 98 6.59 8.58 -0.96
CA SER A 98 5.65 7.46 -0.83
C SER A 98 6.17 6.27 -0.02
N GLU A 99 7.47 6.21 0.26
CA GLU A 99 8.07 5.13 1.06
C GLU A 99 8.16 5.49 2.55
N ASN A 100 8.15 6.80 2.90
CA ASN A 100 8.33 7.25 4.29
C ASN A 100 7.18 8.11 4.81
N ALA A 101 6.14 8.42 4.02
CA ALA A 101 5.10 9.35 4.44
C ALA A 101 4.30 8.88 5.67
N LEU A 102 4.31 7.58 5.97
CA LEU A 102 3.73 7.00 7.19
C LEU A 102 4.75 6.77 8.32
N ALA A 103 5.99 7.21 8.17
CA ALA A 103 6.98 7.11 9.23
C ALA A 103 6.49 7.87 10.47
N GLY A 104 6.33 7.16 11.59
CA GLY A 104 5.80 7.73 12.83
C GLY A 104 4.29 7.91 12.86
N TRP A 105 3.54 7.39 11.89
CA TRP A 105 2.08 7.33 11.96
C TRP A 105 1.64 6.45 13.15
N ASP A 106 0.56 6.86 13.80
CA ASP A 106 -0.06 6.14 14.92
C ASP A 106 -0.97 5.04 14.35
N PHE A 107 -0.43 3.83 14.19
CA PHE A 107 -1.16 2.66 13.68
C PHE A 107 -2.01 2.01 14.77
N ASP A 108 -3.17 1.48 14.39
CA ASP A 108 -4.07 0.81 15.34
C ASP A 108 -3.49 -0.53 15.81
N VAL A 109 -2.76 -1.21 14.92
CA VAL A 109 -2.08 -2.48 15.18
C VAL A 109 -0.74 -2.52 14.47
N THR A 110 0.29 -3.05 15.14
CA THR A 110 1.57 -3.41 14.52
C THR A 110 1.78 -4.93 14.61
N ILE A 111 1.89 -5.61 13.47
CA ILE A 111 2.26 -7.02 13.37
C ILE A 111 3.75 -7.13 13.08
N LEU A 112 4.50 -7.81 13.97
CA LEU A 112 5.91 -8.14 13.76
C LEU A 112 6.04 -9.43 12.96
N ASN A 113 6.49 -9.33 11.71
CA ASN A 113 6.76 -10.44 10.82
C ASN A 113 8.20 -10.97 11.02
N THR A 114 8.44 -11.59 12.17
CA THR A 114 9.75 -12.15 12.57
C THR A 114 9.77 -13.68 12.69
N GLY A 115 8.60 -14.33 12.67
CA GLY A 115 8.43 -15.77 12.90
C GLY A 115 8.10 -16.57 11.63
N THR A 116 7.35 -17.66 11.80
CA THR A 116 6.91 -18.50 10.68
C THR A 116 5.67 -17.93 9.99
N VAL A 117 5.34 -18.48 8.81
CA VAL A 117 4.13 -18.11 8.06
C VAL A 117 2.87 -18.41 8.88
N GLU A 118 2.85 -19.50 9.63
CA GLU A 118 1.75 -19.91 10.51
C GLU A 118 1.59 -18.91 11.66
N GLY A 119 2.69 -18.47 12.27
CA GLY A 119 2.64 -17.44 13.31
C GLY A 119 2.14 -16.09 12.78
N PHE A 120 2.56 -15.72 11.56
CA PHE A 120 2.06 -14.51 10.90
C PHE A 120 0.56 -14.63 10.58
N ARG A 121 0.10 -15.77 10.07
CA ARG A 121 -1.32 -16.05 9.81
C ARG A 121 -2.14 -15.93 11.09
N ALA A 122 -1.70 -16.53 12.19
CA ALA A 122 -2.39 -16.43 13.48
C ALA A 122 -2.51 -14.98 13.96
N SER A 123 -1.48 -14.16 13.72
CA SER A 123 -1.51 -12.72 14.06
C SER A 123 -2.55 -11.95 13.22
N VAL A 124 -2.72 -12.30 11.94
CA VAL A 124 -3.73 -11.71 11.06
C VAL A 124 -5.15 -12.17 11.44
N GLU A 125 -5.33 -13.45 11.77
CA GLU A 125 -6.62 -14.00 12.19
C GLU A 125 -7.12 -13.35 13.49
N ALA A 126 -6.21 -13.07 14.44
CA ALA A 126 -6.54 -12.41 15.70
C ALA A 126 -7.16 -11.00 15.53
N ILE A 127 -6.85 -10.30 14.43
CA ILE A 127 -7.33 -8.92 14.18
C ILE A 127 -8.51 -8.85 13.19
N THR A 128 -8.78 -9.94 12.48
CA THR A 128 -9.86 -10.02 11.48
C THR A 128 -11.09 -10.79 11.98
N SER A 129 -11.00 -11.42 13.15
CA SER A 129 -12.09 -12.18 13.78
C SER A 129 -13.02 -11.32 14.66
N ILE A 130 -13.14 -10.02 14.36
CA ILE A 130 -13.97 -9.03 15.09
C ILE A 130 -15.21 -8.73 14.26
#